data_AF-A0A8J5QWR7-F1
#
_entry.id   AF-A0A8J5QWR7-F1
#
_cell.length_a   1.000
_cell.length_b   1.000
_cell.length_c   1.000
_cell.angle_alpha   90.00
_cell.angle_beta   90.00
_cell.angle_gamma   90.00
#
_symmetry.space_group_name_H-M   'P 1'
#
loop_
_entity.id
_entity.type
_entity.pdbx_description
1 polymer ?
#
loop_
_entity_poly.entity_id
_entity_poly.type
_entity_poly.pdbx_seq_one_letter_code
_entity_poly.pdbx_strand_id
1 'polypeptide(L)'
;MIILENFSQCQLAVQPPQSINIEEDAKALYKAIQLKASDKIIKLICTRSLAHSIGLQKFSSALFTPSWEYFAKELYNAMNGAGTWEDDLIEILVPLSNKAVRMVCDYYKKEYGQSLATDIEGDTSGYFRSLLVLLTASNRKESNFNQDNKAAVEIAQILYKHQDEMTFNAVLATVSLSDLRKSFVEYKKISGKDIEDVIINENLGDSYLKEAYLQIGK
;
A
#
# COMPACT_ATOMS: atom_id res chain seq x y z
N MET A 1 26.12 1.04 -8.94
CA MET A 1 27.14 0.02 -9.24
C MET A 1 28.15 -0.18 -8.11
N ILE A 2 28.62 0.89 -7.45
CA ILE A 2 29.60 0.83 -6.35
C ILE A 2 29.10 0.08 -5.09
N ILE A 3 27.79 0.10 -4.81
CA ILE A 3 27.21 -0.56 -3.63
C ILE A 3 27.25 -2.09 -3.73
N LEU A 4 27.13 -2.66 -4.93
CA LEU A 4 27.13 -4.12 -5.14
C LEU A 4 28.56 -4.70 -5.11
N GLU A 5 29.56 -3.97 -5.61
CA GLU A 5 30.95 -4.41 -5.57
C GLU A 5 31.50 -4.49 -4.14
N ASN A 6 31.11 -3.56 -3.26
CA ASN A 6 31.48 -3.60 -1.85
C ASN A 6 30.80 -4.74 -1.07
N PHE A 7 29.63 -5.18 -1.52
CA PHE A 7 28.88 -6.27 -0.88
C PHE A 7 29.54 -7.63 -1.13
N SER A 8 30.02 -7.88 -2.36
CA SER A 8 30.74 -9.11 -2.71
C SER A 8 32.08 -9.25 -1.99
N GLN A 9 32.77 -8.14 -1.69
CA GLN A 9 34.02 -8.20 -0.91
C GLN A 9 33.79 -8.47 0.59
N CYS A 10 32.64 -8.10 1.15
CA CYS A 10 32.32 -8.35 2.55
C CYS A 10 31.91 -9.82 2.83
N GLN A 11 31.38 -10.54 1.85
CA GLN A 11 30.94 -11.94 2.00
C GLN A 11 32.09 -12.93 2.23
N LEU A 12 33.31 -12.60 1.81
CA LEU A 12 34.49 -13.46 1.95
C LEU A 12 35.16 -13.38 3.35
N ALA A 13 34.72 -12.47 4.22
CA ALA A 13 35.34 -12.19 5.52
C ALA A 13 34.41 -12.41 6.74
N VAL A 14 33.42 -13.30 6.62
CA VAL A 14 32.44 -13.55 7.69
C VAL A 14 33.10 -14.32 8.84
N GLN A 15 33.42 -13.60 9.91
CA GLN A 15 33.85 -14.14 11.20
C GLN A 15 32.71 -14.96 11.85
N PRO A 16 33.01 -15.91 12.76
CA PRO A 16 31.99 -16.72 13.42
C PRO A 16 30.98 -15.82 14.17
N PRO A 17 29.68 -16.19 14.15
CA PRO A 17 28.60 -15.32 14.63
C PRO A 17 28.76 -15.02 16.13
N GLN A 18 28.88 -13.74 16.47
CA GLN A 18 28.80 -13.26 17.84
C GLN A 18 27.35 -13.36 18.35
N SER A 19 27.18 -13.61 19.65
CA SER A 19 25.88 -13.72 20.33
C SER A 19 24.91 -12.64 19.87
N ILE A 20 23.73 -13.06 19.43
CA ILE A 20 22.73 -12.19 18.80
C ILE A 20 22.00 -11.39 19.87
N ASN A 21 22.03 -10.07 19.78
CA ASN A 21 21.25 -9.16 20.63
C ASN A 21 20.45 -8.19 19.73
N ILE A 22 19.20 -8.56 19.44
CA ILE A 22 18.30 -7.84 18.53
C ILE A 22 18.09 -6.39 18.98
N GLU A 23 18.05 -6.15 20.30
CA GLU A 23 17.78 -4.84 20.86
C GLU A 23 18.97 -3.87 20.71
N GLU A 24 20.19 -4.38 20.82
CA GLU A 24 21.41 -3.59 20.57
C GLU A 24 21.59 -3.30 19.09
N ASP A 25 21.30 -4.27 18.22
CA ASP A 25 21.38 -4.09 16.77
C ASP A 25 20.36 -3.04 16.30
N ALA A 26 19.13 -3.08 16.82
CA ALA A 26 18.12 -2.06 16.55
C ALA A 26 18.56 -0.65 17.00
N LYS A 27 19.15 -0.53 18.20
CA LYS A 27 19.71 0.75 18.70
C LYS A 27 20.87 1.24 17.84
N ALA A 28 21.75 0.34 17.40
CA ALA A 28 22.90 0.67 16.55
C ALA A 28 22.46 1.12 15.15
N LEU A 29 21.47 0.45 14.56
CA LEU A 29 20.82 0.86 13.31
C LEU A 29 20.18 2.23 13.44
N TYR A 30 19.35 2.44 14.47
CA TYR A 30 18.70 3.72 14.70
C TYR A 30 19.72 4.86 14.80
N LYS A 31 20.81 4.66 15.54
CA LYS A 31 21.89 5.63 15.67
C LYS A 31 22.64 5.86 14.35
N ALA A 32 22.88 4.82 13.56
CA ALA A 32 23.54 4.94 12.26
C ALA A 32 22.67 5.70 11.24
N ILE A 33 21.35 5.52 11.29
CA ILE A 33 20.36 6.24 10.49
C ILE A 33 20.36 7.73 10.84
N GLN A 34 20.29 8.07 12.14
CA GLN A 34 20.36 9.47 12.60
C GLN A 34 21.64 10.18 12.14
N LEU A 35 22.74 9.43 12.04
CA LEU A 35 24.04 9.95 11.61
C LEU A 35 24.25 9.91 10.09
N LYS A 36 23.28 9.44 9.30
CA LYS A 36 23.40 9.18 7.84
C LYS A 36 24.66 8.38 7.47
N ALA A 37 25.08 7.46 8.34
CA ALA A 37 26.33 6.73 8.20
C ALA A 37 26.11 5.37 7.52
N SER A 38 26.06 5.35 6.18
CA SER A 38 25.87 4.15 5.34
C SER A 38 26.83 3.01 5.70
N ASP A 39 28.07 3.33 6.01
CA ASP A 39 29.15 2.34 6.18
C ASP A 39 28.97 1.52 7.47
N LYS A 40 28.39 2.15 8.50
CA LYS A 40 28.06 1.48 9.77
C LYS A 40 26.89 0.51 9.60
N ILE A 41 25.95 0.84 8.72
CA ILE A 41 24.80 -0.03 8.41
C ILE A 41 25.28 -1.25 7.63
N ILE A 42 26.10 -1.05 6.60
CA ILE A 42 26.69 -2.15 5.81
C ILE A 42 27.51 -3.08 6.72
N LYS A 43 28.36 -2.54 7.59
CA LYS A 43 29.17 -3.35 8.51
C LYS A 43 28.33 -4.15 9.51
N LEU A 44 27.23 -3.58 10.00
CA LEU A 44 26.30 -4.28 10.89
C LEU A 44 25.58 -5.43 10.17
N ILE A 45 25.18 -5.24 8.91
CA ILE A 45 24.52 -6.25 8.09
C ILE A 45 25.49 -7.40 7.74
N CYS A 46 26.71 -7.08 7.32
CA CYS A 46 27.70 -8.08 6.88
C CYS A 46 28.29 -8.95 8.00
N THR A 47 28.08 -8.60 9.27
CA THR A 47 28.64 -9.32 10.42
C THR A 47 27.66 -10.30 11.09
N ARG A 48 26.44 -10.46 10.55
CA ARG A 48 25.37 -11.29 11.13
C ARG A 48 25.04 -12.52 10.28
N SER A 49 24.32 -13.49 10.87
CA SER A 49 23.92 -14.71 10.16
C SER A 49 23.04 -14.40 8.94
N LEU A 50 23.10 -15.25 7.92
CA LEU A 50 22.45 -15.04 6.61
C LEU A 50 20.95 -14.68 6.72
N ALA A 51 20.21 -15.34 7.62
CA ALA A 51 18.78 -15.09 7.82
C ALA A 51 18.49 -13.69 8.39
N HIS A 52 19.30 -13.21 9.34
CA HIS A 52 19.18 -11.87 9.91
C HIS A 52 19.68 -10.79 8.95
N SER A 53 20.73 -11.10 8.17
CA SER A 53 21.22 -10.21 7.11
C SER A 53 20.16 -9.94 6.06
N ILE A 54 19.34 -10.93 5.69
CA ILE A 54 18.23 -10.75 4.74
C ILE A 54 17.15 -9.84 5.33
N GLY A 55 16.74 -10.05 6.58
CA GLY A 55 15.77 -9.19 7.26
C GLY A 55 16.25 -7.74 7.40
N LEU A 56 17.51 -7.55 7.79
CA LEU A 56 18.14 -6.23 7.90
C LEU A 56 18.35 -5.57 6.54
N GLN A 57 18.66 -6.34 5.48
CA GLN A 57 18.80 -5.81 4.13
C GLN A 57 17.46 -5.33 3.60
N LYS A 58 16.37 -6.08 3.81
CA LYS A 58 15.00 -5.62 3.48
C LYS A 58 14.65 -4.34 4.22
N PHE A 59 14.93 -4.28 5.53
CA PHE A 59 14.69 -3.09 6.35
C PHE A 59 15.53 -1.88 5.89
N SER A 60 16.82 -2.10 5.58
CA SER A 60 17.72 -1.05 5.07
C SER A 60 17.27 -0.54 3.71
N SER A 61 16.89 -1.43 2.79
CA SER A 61 16.34 -1.01 1.49
C SER A 61 15.05 -0.22 1.67
N ALA A 62 14.09 -0.68 2.47
CA ALA A 62 12.87 0.08 2.76
C ALA A 62 13.15 1.49 3.31
N LEU A 63 14.25 1.66 4.06
CA LEU A 63 14.60 2.91 4.71
C LEU A 63 15.37 3.90 3.81
N PHE A 64 16.13 3.42 2.84
CA PHE A 64 16.93 4.25 1.92
C PHE A 64 16.33 4.41 0.53
N THR A 65 15.33 3.59 0.19
CA THR A 65 14.61 3.67 -1.08
C THR A 65 13.51 4.74 -0.96
N PRO A 66 13.39 5.67 -1.94
CA PRO A 66 12.28 6.60 -1.95
C PRO A 66 10.96 5.83 -1.96
N SER A 67 9.98 6.28 -1.17
CA SER A 67 8.79 5.48 -0.82
C SER A 67 8.06 4.89 -2.03
N TRP A 68 7.99 5.61 -3.16
CA TRP A 68 7.33 5.14 -4.38
C TRP A 68 8.08 4.01 -5.11
N GLU A 69 9.42 3.98 -5.05
CA GLU A 69 10.20 2.88 -5.63
C GLU A 69 10.01 1.61 -4.81
N TYR A 70 9.96 1.73 -3.48
CA TYR A 70 9.66 0.59 -2.61
C TYR A 70 8.26 0.04 -2.90
N PHE A 71 7.24 0.90 -2.89
CA PHE A 71 5.86 0.47 -3.19
C PHE A 71 5.73 -0.16 -4.58
N ALA A 72 6.36 0.40 -5.61
CA ALA A 72 6.31 -0.19 -6.95
C ALA A 72 6.95 -1.59 -7.00
N LYS A 73 8.06 -1.81 -6.28
CA LYS A 73 8.72 -3.11 -6.18
C LYS A 73 7.87 -4.13 -5.43
N GLU A 74 7.26 -3.73 -4.32
CA GLU A 74 6.40 -4.62 -3.55
C GLU A 74 5.13 -4.97 -4.34
N LEU A 75 4.52 -4.02 -5.05
CA LEU A 75 3.39 -4.30 -5.95
C LEU A 75 3.77 -5.29 -7.06
N TYR A 76 4.95 -5.12 -7.66
CA TYR A 76 5.44 -6.08 -8.65
C TYR A 76 5.63 -7.46 -8.04
N ASN A 77 6.25 -7.54 -6.86
CA ASN A 77 6.47 -8.81 -6.15
C ASN A 77 5.15 -9.48 -5.75
N ALA A 78 4.13 -8.70 -5.38
CA ALA A 78 2.80 -9.19 -5.01
C ALA A 78 2.04 -9.84 -6.19
N MET A 79 2.39 -9.46 -7.43
CA MET A 79 1.80 -9.99 -8.66
C MET A 79 2.71 -10.97 -9.40
N ASN A 80 4.02 -10.93 -9.14
CA ASN A 80 4.99 -11.76 -9.84
C ASN A 80 5.10 -13.16 -9.20
N GLY A 81 4.40 -14.14 -9.77
CA GLY A 81 4.52 -15.54 -9.37
C GLY A 81 3.27 -16.38 -9.63
N ALA A 82 3.24 -17.58 -9.06
CA ALA A 82 2.04 -18.43 -9.09
C ALA A 82 1.12 -18.05 -7.92
N GLY A 83 0.25 -17.06 -8.16
CA GLY A 83 -0.68 -16.50 -7.18
C GLY A 83 -0.48 -15.00 -7.01
N THR A 84 -1.42 -14.37 -6.31
CA THR A 84 -1.40 -12.94 -6.01
C THR A 84 -1.43 -12.76 -4.50
N TRP A 85 -0.75 -11.75 -3.99
CA TRP A 85 -0.82 -11.36 -2.60
C TRP A 85 -1.80 -10.18 -2.48
N GLU A 86 -3.10 -10.47 -2.48
CA GLU A 86 -4.15 -9.45 -2.51
C GLU A 86 -4.06 -8.48 -1.32
N ASP A 87 -3.68 -8.99 -0.14
CA ASP A 87 -3.51 -8.19 1.08
C ASP A 87 -2.43 -7.10 0.89
N ASP A 88 -1.32 -7.43 0.24
CA ASP A 88 -0.23 -6.48 -0.05
C ASP A 88 -0.71 -5.40 -1.04
N LEU A 89 -1.52 -5.77 -2.04
CA LEU A 89 -2.11 -4.82 -2.99
C LEU A 89 -3.02 -3.82 -2.27
N ILE A 90 -3.85 -4.30 -1.33
CA ILE A 90 -4.75 -3.47 -0.53
C ILE A 90 -3.95 -2.55 0.39
N GLU A 91 -3.00 -3.11 1.15
CA GLU A 91 -2.19 -2.38 2.12
C GLU A 91 -1.42 -1.24 1.46
N ILE A 92 -0.90 -1.47 0.25
CA ILE A 92 -0.13 -0.47 -0.47
C ILE A 92 -1.05 0.52 -1.20
N LEU A 93 -2.02 0.09 -2.00
CA LEU A 93 -2.76 1.01 -2.89
C LEU A 93 -3.79 1.87 -2.17
N VAL A 94 -4.51 1.31 -1.19
CA VAL A 94 -5.62 2.01 -0.52
C VAL A 94 -5.19 3.29 0.20
N PRO A 95 -4.11 3.33 1.01
CA PRO A 95 -3.74 4.52 1.76
C PRO A 95 -2.98 5.57 0.94
N LEU A 96 -2.58 5.28 -0.30
CA LEU A 96 -1.78 6.21 -1.10
C LEU A 96 -2.60 7.42 -1.57
N SER A 97 -1.98 8.60 -1.47
CA SER A 97 -2.52 9.81 -2.09
C SER A 97 -2.42 9.76 -3.62
N ASN A 98 -3.26 10.51 -4.33
CA ASN A 98 -3.20 10.63 -5.79
C ASN A 98 -1.78 10.94 -6.31
N LYS A 99 -1.04 11.82 -5.62
CA LYS A 99 0.33 12.16 -5.99
C LYS A 99 1.25 10.95 -5.85
N ALA A 100 1.14 10.22 -4.74
CA ALA A 100 1.98 9.06 -4.48
C ALA A 100 1.68 7.91 -5.46
N VAL A 101 0.40 7.61 -5.73
CA VAL A 101 0.01 6.60 -6.73
C VAL A 101 0.56 6.94 -8.10
N ARG A 102 0.47 8.21 -8.56
CA ARG A 102 1.08 8.63 -9.83
C ARG A 102 2.59 8.36 -9.88
N MET A 103 3.32 8.69 -8.82
CA MET A 103 4.76 8.43 -8.73
C MET A 103 5.09 6.94 -8.76
N VAL A 104 4.28 6.11 -8.09
CA VAL A 104 4.40 4.66 -8.12
C VAL A 104 4.15 4.12 -9.53
N CYS A 105 3.05 4.52 -10.18
CA CYS A 105 2.70 4.11 -11.54
C CYS A 105 3.78 4.50 -12.56
N ASP A 106 4.31 5.73 -12.48
CA ASP A 106 5.36 6.23 -13.36
C ASP A 106 6.66 5.44 -13.19
N TYR A 107 7.06 5.16 -11.95
CA TYR A 107 8.24 4.34 -11.68
C TYR A 107 8.04 2.89 -12.11
N TYR A 108 6.91 2.29 -11.78
CA TYR A 108 6.55 0.91 -12.13
C TYR A 108 6.65 0.69 -13.64
N LYS A 109 6.02 1.59 -14.42
CA LYS A 109 6.06 1.53 -15.89
C LYS A 109 7.48 1.67 -16.44
N LYS A 110 8.30 2.53 -15.84
CA LYS A 110 9.69 2.73 -16.25
C LYS A 110 10.55 1.49 -15.96
N GLU A 111 10.36 0.84 -14.82
CA GLU A 111 11.19 -0.28 -14.37
C GLU A 111 10.79 -1.60 -15.03
N TYR A 112 9.49 -1.88 -15.13
CA TYR A 112 8.96 -3.17 -15.58
C TYR A 112 8.43 -3.18 -17.03
N GLY A 113 8.34 -2.00 -17.67
CA GLY A 113 7.92 -1.87 -19.07
C GLY A 113 6.41 -2.02 -19.31
N GLN A 114 5.63 -2.35 -18.29
CA GLN A 114 4.18 -2.50 -18.32
C GLN A 114 3.52 -1.58 -17.29
N SER A 115 2.27 -1.17 -17.53
CA SER A 115 1.58 -0.31 -16.58
C SER A 115 1.06 -1.12 -15.41
N LEU A 116 1.13 -0.56 -14.20
CA LEU A 116 0.60 -1.19 -12.98
C LEU A 116 -0.87 -1.64 -13.14
N ALA A 117 -1.69 -0.82 -13.81
CA ALA A 117 -3.09 -1.16 -14.07
C ALA A 117 -3.24 -2.42 -14.93
N THR A 118 -2.38 -2.60 -15.94
CA THR A 118 -2.42 -3.77 -16.82
C THR A 118 -2.03 -5.05 -16.09
N ASP A 119 -1.04 -4.99 -15.20
CA ASP A 119 -0.65 -6.15 -14.40
C ASP A 119 -1.75 -6.52 -13.40
N ILE A 120 -2.33 -5.52 -12.71
CA ILE A 120 -3.52 -5.73 -11.86
C ILE A 120 -4.66 -6.36 -12.66
N GLU A 121 -4.90 -5.91 -13.90
CA GLU A 121 -5.96 -6.47 -14.74
C GLU A 121 -5.75 -7.94 -15.11
N GLY A 122 -4.49 -8.36 -15.23
CA GLY A 122 -4.07 -9.73 -15.56
C GLY A 122 -4.07 -10.68 -14.36
N ASP A 123 -3.69 -10.17 -13.18
CA ASP A 123 -3.52 -10.99 -11.97
C ASP A 123 -4.73 -10.98 -11.03
N THR A 124 -5.65 -10.02 -11.16
CA THR A 124 -6.86 -9.95 -10.33
C THR A 124 -8.14 -10.09 -11.15
N SER A 125 -9.27 -10.34 -10.49
CA SER A 125 -10.57 -10.52 -11.17
C SER A 125 -11.73 -9.85 -10.44
N GLY A 126 -12.91 -9.89 -11.06
CA GLY A 126 -14.15 -9.39 -10.45
C GLY A 126 -14.15 -7.89 -10.13
N TYR A 127 -14.93 -7.52 -9.11
CA TYR A 127 -15.03 -6.14 -8.63
C TYR A 127 -13.80 -5.69 -7.84
N PHE A 128 -13.04 -6.63 -7.27
CA PHE A 128 -11.76 -6.34 -6.62
C PHE A 128 -10.76 -5.73 -7.60
N ARG A 129 -10.55 -6.38 -8.76
CA ARG A 129 -9.77 -5.81 -9.87
C ARG A 129 -10.23 -4.41 -10.22
N SER A 130 -11.54 -4.23 -10.42
CA SER A 130 -12.09 -2.94 -10.82
C SER A 130 -11.81 -1.84 -9.81
N LEU A 131 -11.85 -2.15 -8.51
CA LEU A 131 -11.49 -1.20 -7.46
C LEU A 131 -10.01 -0.81 -7.55
N LEU A 132 -9.11 -1.79 -7.64
CA LEU A 132 -7.67 -1.54 -7.70
C LEU A 132 -7.30 -0.69 -8.93
N VAL A 133 -7.86 -1.01 -10.10
CA VAL A 133 -7.67 -0.22 -11.33
C VAL A 133 -8.16 1.21 -11.15
N LEU A 134 -9.32 1.43 -10.54
CA LEU A 134 -9.82 2.78 -10.23
C LEU A 134 -8.88 3.56 -9.29
N LEU A 135 -8.27 2.88 -8.31
CA LEU A 135 -7.28 3.50 -7.42
C LEU A 135 -6.01 3.92 -8.19
N THR A 136 -5.53 3.09 -9.13
CA THR A 136 -4.35 3.44 -9.95
C THR A 136 -4.55 4.71 -10.79
N ALA A 137 -5.80 4.97 -11.21
CA ALA A 137 -6.13 6.16 -12.00
C ALA A 137 -5.92 7.48 -11.23
N SER A 138 -5.79 7.45 -9.90
CA SER A 138 -5.42 8.61 -9.08
C SER A 138 -6.33 9.83 -9.30
N ASN A 139 -7.63 9.57 -9.44
CA ASN A 139 -8.65 10.56 -9.78
C ASN A 139 -9.58 10.88 -8.60
N ARG A 140 -9.11 10.66 -7.36
CA ARG A 140 -9.86 11.03 -6.16
C ARG A 140 -9.99 12.55 -6.08
N LYS A 141 -11.20 13.07 -5.85
CA LYS A 141 -11.44 14.50 -5.69
C LYS A 141 -10.70 15.02 -4.45
N GLU A 142 -10.06 16.18 -4.58
CA GLU A 142 -9.49 16.88 -3.44
C GLU A 142 -10.60 17.53 -2.61
N SER A 143 -10.39 17.59 -1.30
CA SER A 143 -11.38 18.15 -0.38
C SER A 143 -11.49 19.66 -0.57
N ASN A 144 -12.69 20.14 -0.90
CA ASN A 144 -13.00 21.56 -0.80
C ASN A 144 -13.51 21.84 0.62
N PHE A 145 -12.74 22.59 1.41
CA PHE A 145 -13.06 22.90 2.82
C PHE A 145 -14.43 23.58 3.02
N ASN A 146 -15.03 24.10 1.96
CA ASN A 146 -16.24 24.94 1.99
C ASN A 146 -17.50 24.26 1.46
N GLN A 147 -17.51 22.93 1.26
CA GLN A 147 -18.64 22.28 0.58
C GLN A 147 -19.75 21.80 1.53
N ASP A 148 -20.98 22.20 1.18
CA ASP A 148 -22.25 21.93 1.84
C ASP A 148 -22.52 20.43 2.09
N ASN A 149 -23.27 20.13 3.16
CA ASN A 149 -23.76 18.79 3.50
C ASN A 149 -24.59 18.12 2.38
N LYS A 150 -25.04 18.86 1.36
CA LYS A 150 -25.85 18.33 0.25
C LYS A 150 -25.13 17.23 -0.52
N ALA A 151 -23.85 17.42 -0.85
CA ALA A 151 -23.08 16.43 -1.60
C ALA A 151 -22.95 15.12 -0.80
N ALA A 152 -22.76 15.21 0.53
CA ALA A 152 -22.68 14.04 1.40
C ALA A 152 -24.01 13.25 1.44
N VAL A 153 -25.14 13.95 1.44
CA VAL A 153 -26.47 13.31 1.39
C VAL A 153 -26.69 12.60 0.06
N GLU A 154 -26.30 13.21 -1.06
CA GLU A 154 -26.40 12.58 -2.39
C GLU A 154 -25.56 11.31 -2.49
N ILE A 155 -24.30 11.37 -2.02
CA ILE A 155 -23.41 10.21 -1.98
C ILE A 155 -24.00 9.11 -1.09
N ALA A 156 -24.51 9.47 0.09
CA ALA A 156 -25.16 8.51 0.99
C ALA A 156 -26.38 7.84 0.33
N GLN A 157 -27.17 8.57 -0.46
CA GLN A 157 -28.29 7.99 -1.20
C GLN A 157 -27.84 7.04 -2.32
N ILE A 158 -26.75 7.37 -3.02
CA ILE A 158 -26.15 6.49 -4.02
C ILE A 158 -25.68 5.19 -3.36
N LEU A 159 -24.96 5.30 -2.23
CA LEU A 159 -24.52 4.14 -1.46
C LEU A 159 -25.68 3.34 -0.88
N TYR A 160 -26.81 3.96 -0.53
CA TYR A 160 -27.97 3.23 -0.03
C TYR A 160 -28.75 2.49 -1.13
N LYS A 161 -28.81 3.06 -2.33
CA LYS A 161 -29.59 2.52 -3.46
C LYS A 161 -28.75 1.73 -4.47
N HIS A 162 -27.48 1.48 -4.18
CA HIS A 162 -26.59 0.78 -5.11
C HIS A 162 -27.16 -0.60 -5.47
N GLN A 163 -27.03 -0.96 -6.74
CA GLN A 163 -27.45 -2.27 -7.25
C GLN A 163 -26.26 -3.17 -7.57
N ASP A 164 -25.09 -2.55 -7.80
CA ASP A 164 -23.85 -3.23 -8.13
C ASP A 164 -22.67 -2.67 -7.30
N GLU A 165 -21.67 -3.52 -7.09
CA GLU A 165 -20.43 -3.19 -6.41
C GLU A 165 -19.58 -2.23 -7.22
N MET A 166 -19.83 -2.10 -8.54
CA MET A 166 -19.13 -1.13 -9.39
C MET A 166 -19.50 0.31 -9.02
N THR A 167 -20.78 0.60 -8.75
CA THR A 167 -21.19 1.92 -8.23
C THR A 167 -20.50 2.22 -6.90
N PHE A 168 -20.42 1.21 -6.03
CA PHE A 168 -19.74 1.32 -4.73
C PHE A 168 -18.24 1.62 -4.91
N ASN A 169 -17.55 0.87 -5.78
CA ASN A 169 -16.15 1.09 -6.15
C ASN A 169 -15.90 2.51 -6.67
N ALA A 170 -16.74 2.98 -7.60
CA ALA A 170 -16.59 4.29 -8.19
C ALA A 170 -16.72 5.40 -7.14
N VAL A 171 -17.70 5.30 -6.23
CA VAL A 171 -17.87 6.25 -5.13
C VAL A 171 -16.64 6.22 -4.21
N LEU A 172 -16.24 5.03 -3.74
CA LEU A 172 -15.14 4.89 -2.80
C LEU A 172 -13.79 5.32 -3.36
N ALA A 173 -13.53 5.13 -4.65
CA ALA A 173 -12.27 5.51 -5.29
C ALA A 173 -12.19 6.99 -5.67
N THR A 174 -13.32 7.61 -6.05
CA THR A 174 -13.31 8.97 -6.64
C THR A 174 -13.73 10.09 -5.68
N VAL A 175 -14.54 9.79 -4.66
CA VAL A 175 -15.02 10.82 -3.72
C VAL A 175 -13.89 11.23 -2.77
N SER A 176 -13.87 12.51 -2.36
CA SER A 176 -12.90 13.00 -1.38
C SER A 176 -13.09 12.28 -0.03
N LEU A 177 -12.00 11.98 0.69
CA LEU A 177 -12.12 11.27 1.97
C LEU A 177 -12.93 12.07 3.01
N SER A 178 -12.90 13.40 2.95
CA SER A 178 -13.71 14.24 3.83
C SER A 178 -15.21 14.11 3.54
N ASP A 179 -15.59 14.13 2.26
CA ASP A 179 -17.00 14.03 1.88
C ASP A 179 -17.50 12.61 2.09
N LEU A 180 -16.64 11.61 1.87
CA LEU A 180 -16.97 10.21 2.12
C LEU A 180 -17.30 9.96 3.59
N ARG A 181 -16.47 10.47 4.52
CA ARG A 181 -16.74 10.37 5.97
C ARG A 181 -18.06 11.05 6.36
N LYS A 182 -18.36 12.24 5.82
CA LYS A 182 -19.65 12.90 6.04
C LYS A 182 -20.81 12.08 5.47
N SER A 183 -20.60 11.46 4.31
CA SER A 183 -21.61 10.63 3.64
C SER A 183 -21.94 9.39 4.46
N PHE A 184 -20.99 8.79 5.17
CA PHE A 184 -21.26 7.66 6.06
C PHE A 184 -22.13 8.04 7.26
N VAL A 185 -21.96 9.26 7.80
CA VAL A 185 -22.84 9.80 8.85
C VAL A 185 -24.26 9.96 8.33
N GLU A 186 -24.44 10.49 7.12
CA GLU A 186 -25.76 10.62 6.49
C GLU A 186 -26.36 9.26 6.09
N TYR A 187 -25.53 8.32 5.63
CA TYR A 187 -25.94 6.95 5.31
C TYR A 187 -26.59 6.28 6.52
N LYS A 188 -25.96 6.38 7.70
CA LYS A 188 -26.49 5.83 8.94
C LYS A 188 -27.85 6.42 9.32
N LYS A 189 -28.10 7.70 9.02
CA LYS A 189 -29.40 8.34 9.24
C LYS A 189 -30.48 7.81 8.27
N ILE A 190 -30.10 7.49 7.03
CA ILE A 190 -31.03 7.02 6.00
C ILE A 190 -31.33 5.53 6.17
N SER A 191 -30.30 4.70 6.35
CA SER A 191 -30.41 3.24 6.39
C SER A 191 -30.69 2.69 7.79
N GLY A 192 -30.34 3.44 8.84
CA GLY A 192 -30.35 2.98 10.23
C GLY A 192 -29.23 2.00 10.58
N LYS A 193 -28.34 1.66 9.63
CA LYS A 193 -27.22 0.74 9.81
C LYS A 193 -25.88 1.47 9.64
N ASP A 194 -24.85 0.98 10.32
CA ASP A 194 -23.49 1.44 10.03
C ASP A 194 -23.01 0.90 8.68
N ILE A 195 -22.23 1.69 7.94
CA ILE A 195 -21.71 1.29 6.63
C ILE A 195 -20.71 0.12 6.79
N GLU A 196 -19.95 0.11 7.88
CA GLU A 196 -18.99 -0.95 8.20
C GLU A 196 -19.70 -2.28 8.42
N ASP A 197 -20.81 -2.25 9.19
CA ASP A 197 -21.64 -3.43 9.42
C ASP A 197 -22.26 -3.95 8.12
N VAL A 198 -22.64 -3.05 7.21
CA VAL A 198 -23.17 -3.41 5.88
C VAL A 198 -22.09 -4.09 5.05
N ILE A 199 -20.87 -3.53 4.99
CA ILE A 199 -19.74 -4.12 4.26
C ILE A 199 -19.41 -5.52 4.78
N ILE A 200 -19.41 -5.71 6.11
CA ILE A 200 -19.07 -7.00 6.72
C ILE A 200 -20.18 -8.02 6.47
N ASN A 201 -21.42 -7.67 6.79
CA ASN A 201 -22.52 -8.64 6.90
C ASN A 201 -23.32 -8.85 5.60
N GLU A 202 -23.31 -7.89 4.67
CA GLU A 202 -24.02 -8.03 3.40
C GLU A 202 -23.15 -8.77 2.35
N ASN A 203 -23.79 -9.32 1.32
CA ASN A 203 -23.11 -10.07 0.25
C ASN A 203 -22.44 -9.13 -0.75
N LEU A 204 -21.56 -8.25 -0.25
CA LEU A 204 -20.80 -7.28 -1.01
C LEU A 204 -19.47 -7.89 -1.47
N GLY A 205 -19.49 -8.52 -2.64
CA GLY A 205 -18.32 -9.13 -3.26
C GLY A 205 -17.53 -10.15 -2.40
N ASP A 206 -16.28 -10.35 -2.77
CA ASP A 206 -15.36 -11.27 -2.10
C ASP A 206 -14.72 -10.67 -0.83
N SER A 207 -13.96 -11.50 -0.10
CA SER A 207 -13.34 -11.09 1.17
C SER A 207 -12.36 -9.93 1.00
N TYR A 208 -11.57 -9.93 -0.08
CA TYR A 208 -10.56 -8.91 -0.36
C TYR A 208 -11.19 -7.56 -0.72
N LEU A 209 -12.30 -7.56 -1.45
CA LEU A 209 -13.06 -6.35 -1.75
C LEU A 209 -13.61 -5.72 -0.47
N LYS A 210 -14.15 -6.52 0.44
CA LYS A 210 -14.65 -6.04 1.74
C LYS A 210 -13.54 -5.43 2.58
N GLU A 211 -12.38 -6.07 2.63
CA GLU A 211 -11.22 -5.55 3.36
C GLU A 211 -10.75 -4.20 2.79
N ALA A 212 -10.66 -4.10 1.46
CA ALA A 212 -10.32 -2.84 0.81
C ALA A 212 -11.34 -1.72 1.13
N TYR A 213 -12.64 -2.03 1.14
CA TYR A 213 -13.68 -1.07 1.51
C TYR A 213 -13.55 -0.58 2.95
N LEU A 214 -13.33 -1.50 3.88
CA LEU A 214 -13.13 -1.16 5.28
C LEU A 214 -11.89 -0.29 5.48
N GLN A 215 -10.81 -0.54 4.72
CA GLN A 215 -9.61 0.27 4.82
C GLN A 215 -9.77 1.67 4.22
N ILE A 216 -10.54 1.83 3.14
CA ILE A 216 -10.88 3.16 2.58
C ILE A 216 -11.72 3.98 3.57
N GLY A 217 -12.55 3.32 4.38
CA GLY A 217 -13.45 3.98 5.33
C GLY A 217 -12.79 4.51 6.61
N LYS A 218 -11.58 4.05 6.95
CA LYS A 218 -10.80 4.51 8.11
C LYS A 218 -10.28 5.95 7.90
#